data_AF-A0AAD6KJA0-F1
#
_entry.id   AF-A0AAD6KJA0-F1
#
_cell.length_a   1.000
_cell.length_b   1.000
_cell.length_c   1.000
_cell.angle_alpha   90.00
_cell.angle_beta   90.00
_cell.angle_gamma   90.00
#
_symmetry.space_group_name_H-M   'P 1'
#
loop_
_entity.id
_entity.type
_entity.pdbx_description
1 polymer ?
#
loop_
_entity_poly.entity_id
_entity_poly.type
_entity_poly.pdbx_seq_one_letter_code
_entity_poly.pdbx_strand_id
1 'polypeptide(L)'
;MTRVPKVQEIVAGIFGKSPSKGVNPDEAVAMGAALQGGILRGDVKELLLLDVTPLSLGIETLGGIFTRLIGRNTTIPVFSTAADNQTQVGIKVLQGEREMASDNKLLGEFDLVGIPPAPRGMPQIEVTFDIDANGIVTVSAKDKATAKEQQITIRSSGGLSEDEIEKMVREAEQFAQKDQERKALIDIKNSADTTIYSVEKSLNEYREKIPSEIAKEIEDAVADLRKAMGGDNVDDIKSKLDAANKAVSKIGEHMSKGSSGGGDGASGGGSQGGDQTPEADYEEVKK
;
A
#
# COMPACT_ATOMS: atom_id res chain seq x y z
N MET A 1 8.37 13.94 -16.98
CA MET A 1 8.02 14.77 -18.17
C MET A 1 8.45 16.23 -18.07
N THR A 2 8.30 16.91 -16.93
CA THR A 2 8.68 18.35 -16.74
C THR A 2 10.20 18.61 -16.74
N ARG A 3 11.03 17.55 -16.74
CA ARG A 3 12.50 17.63 -16.89
C ARG A 3 12.94 17.91 -18.34
N VAL A 4 12.05 17.78 -19.32
CA VAL A 4 12.38 18.03 -20.74
C VAL A 4 12.58 19.53 -20.97
N PRO A 5 13.72 19.98 -21.52
CA PRO A 5 14.01 21.40 -21.72
C PRO A 5 12.92 22.14 -22.51
N LYS A 6 12.39 21.49 -23.57
CA LYS A 6 11.35 22.10 -24.39
C LYS A 6 10.05 22.39 -23.62
N VAL A 7 9.69 21.52 -22.67
CA VAL A 7 8.52 21.73 -21.81
C VAL A 7 8.77 22.93 -20.89
N GLN A 8 9.97 23.05 -20.33
CA GLN A 8 10.34 24.18 -19.47
C GLN A 8 10.33 25.51 -20.23
N GLU A 9 10.85 25.54 -21.45
CA GLU A 9 10.81 26.72 -22.34
C GLU A 9 9.38 27.16 -22.63
N ILE A 10 8.51 26.22 -23.03
CA ILE A 10 7.11 26.51 -23.36
C ILE A 10 6.40 27.09 -22.14
N VAL A 11 6.55 26.46 -20.97
CA VAL A 11 5.95 26.94 -19.73
C VAL A 11 6.48 28.31 -19.35
N ALA A 12 7.80 28.54 -19.43
CA ALA A 12 8.40 29.84 -19.14
C ALA A 12 7.90 30.93 -20.11
N GLY A 13 7.69 30.59 -21.39
CA GLY A 13 7.12 31.48 -22.40
C GLY A 13 5.67 31.84 -22.12
N ILE A 14 4.84 30.87 -21.69
CA ILE A 14 3.43 31.11 -21.34
C ILE A 14 3.30 32.06 -20.13
N PHE A 15 4.10 31.81 -19.08
CA PHE A 15 3.96 32.54 -17.81
C PHE A 15 4.91 33.74 -17.67
N GLY A 16 5.81 33.97 -18.63
CA GLY A 16 6.78 35.07 -18.62
C GLY A 16 7.79 35.00 -17.47
N LYS A 17 7.96 33.83 -16.84
CA LYS A 17 8.83 33.62 -15.67
C LYS A 17 9.38 32.21 -15.65
N SER A 18 10.60 32.07 -15.12
CA SER A 18 11.21 30.76 -14.92
C SER A 18 10.49 29.96 -13.83
N PRO A 19 10.25 28.65 -14.03
CA PRO A 19 9.68 27.80 -13.00
C PRO A 19 10.62 27.67 -11.79
N SER A 20 10.05 27.43 -10.60
CA SER A 20 10.85 27.19 -9.40
C SER A 20 11.72 25.94 -9.57
N LYS A 21 12.97 26.04 -9.13
CA LYS A 21 13.94 24.93 -9.14
C LYS A 21 14.09 24.25 -7.76
N GLY A 22 13.42 24.77 -6.73
CA GLY A 22 13.52 24.25 -5.36
C GLY A 22 12.61 23.06 -5.06
N VAL A 23 11.89 22.53 -6.05
CA VAL A 23 10.93 21.43 -5.90
C VAL A 23 11.46 20.22 -6.65
N ASN A 24 11.60 19.09 -5.96
CA ASN A 24 11.93 17.82 -6.60
C ASN A 24 10.68 17.28 -7.34
N PRO A 25 10.68 17.22 -8.69
CA PRO A 25 9.49 16.82 -9.44
C PRO A 25 9.10 15.35 -9.27
N ASP A 26 10.00 14.52 -8.74
CA ASP A 26 9.76 13.07 -8.59
C ASP A 26 9.23 12.73 -7.17
N GLU A 27 9.50 13.57 -6.18
CA GLU A 27 9.20 13.29 -4.76
C GLU A 27 8.14 14.21 -4.16
N ALA A 28 7.94 15.41 -4.72
CA ALA A 28 7.09 16.43 -4.11
C ALA A 28 5.65 15.94 -3.85
N VAL A 29 5.11 15.10 -4.73
CA VAL A 29 3.77 14.52 -4.56
C VAL A 29 3.72 13.56 -3.37
N ALA A 30 4.71 12.66 -3.24
CA ALA A 30 4.78 11.72 -2.13
C ALA A 30 4.97 12.44 -0.79
N MET A 31 5.80 13.49 -0.76
CA MET A 31 5.97 14.34 0.43
C MET A 31 4.66 15.05 0.82
N GLY A 32 3.93 15.59 -0.16
CA GLY A 32 2.62 16.19 0.07
C GLY A 32 1.61 15.19 0.64
N ALA A 33 1.58 13.96 0.11
CA ALA A 33 0.73 12.89 0.63
C ALA A 33 1.09 12.49 2.07
N ALA A 34 2.38 12.43 2.41
CA ALA A 34 2.84 12.16 3.76
C ALA A 34 2.41 13.27 4.75
N LEU A 35 2.53 14.54 4.34
CA LEU A 35 2.05 15.67 5.13
C LEU A 35 0.53 15.60 5.36
N GLN A 36 -0.25 15.26 4.32
CA GLN A 36 -1.69 15.06 4.45
C GLN A 36 -2.03 13.94 5.44
N GLY A 37 -1.28 12.83 5.42
CA GLY A 37 -1.41 11.77 6.42
C GLY A 37 -1.11 12.25 7.85
N GLY A 38 -0.10 13.10 8.02
CA GLY A 38 0.23 13.73 9.30
C GLY A 38 -0.88 14.68 9.81
N ILE A 39 -1.53 15.41 8.91
CA ILE A 39 -2.69 16.26 9.23
C ILE A 39 -3.88 15.41 9.70
N LEU A 40 -4.18 14.32 8.98
CA LEU A 40 -5.26 13.39 9.34
C LEU A 40 -5.03 12.71 10.70
N ARG A 41 -3.77 12.48 11.08
CA ARG A 41 -3.41 11.95 12.41
C ARG A 41 -3.39 13.03 13.50
N GLY A 42 -3.35 14.31 13.13
CA GLY A 42 -3.25 15.44 14.06
C GLY A 42 -1.82 15.82 14.47
N ASP A 43 -0.81 15.20 13.87
CA ASP A 43 0.62 15.48 14.12
C ASP A 43 1.04 16.83 13.52
N VAL A 44 0.41 17.25 12.43
CA VAL A 44 0.64 18.53 11.76
C VAL A 44 -0.56 19.45 12.00
N LYS A 45 -0.31 20.59 12.65
CA LYS A 45 -1.32 21.62 12.93
C LYS A 45 -1.09 22.83 12.04
N GLU A 46 -2.13 23.65 11.87
CA GLU A 46 -2.10 24.95 11.16
C GLU A 46 -2.05 24.92 9.62
N LEU A 47 -2.36 23.78 9.00
CA LEU A 47 -2.53 23.69 7.54
C LEU A 47 -3.98 23.38 7.18
N LEU A 48 -4.63 24.29 6.45
CA LEU A 48 -5.97 24.11 5.89
C LEU A 48 -5.85 23.88 4.37
N LEU A 49 -6.26 22.70 3.91
CA LEU A 49 -6.34 22.37 2.50
C LEU A 49 -7.79 22.56 2.01
N LEU A 50 -7.96 23.37 0.97
CA LEU A 50 -9.23 23.56 0.26
C LEU A 50 -9.01 23.14 -1.18
N ASP A 51 -9.53 21.97 -1.54
CA ASP A 51 -9.46 21.46 -2.90
C ASP A 51 -10.75 21.77 -3.68
N VAL A 52 -10.70 21.63 -5.00
CA VAL A 52 -11.82 21.90 -5.91
C VAL A 52 -12.07 20.72 -6.83
N THR A 53 -13.32 20.52 -7.23
CA THR A 53 -13.64 19.51 -8.24
C THR A 53 -13.16 19.95 -9.63
N PRO A 54 -12.58 19.04 -10.43
CA PRO A 54 -11.93 19.40 -11.69
C PRO A 54 -12.91 19.66 -12.85
N LEU A 55 -14.18 19.26 -12.72
CA LEU A 55 -15.19 19.36 -13.76
C LEU A 55 -16.53 19.78 -13.16
N SER A 56 -17.32 20.52 -13.95
CA SER A 56 -18.68 20.88 -13.57
C SER A 56 -19.57 19.66 -13.39
N LEU A 57 -20.37 19.68 -12.33
CA LEU A 57 -21.41 18.70 -12.05
C LEU A 57 -22.77 19.33 -12.31
N GLY A 58 -23.69 18.54 -12.84
CA GLY A 58 -25.03 18.98 -13.19
C GLY A 58 -25.98 17.83 -13.46
N ILE A 59 -27.19 18.18 -13.88
CA ILE A 59 -28.22 17.20 -14.24
C ILE A 59 -28.75 17.41 -15.65
N GLU A 60 -29.32 16.35 -16.22
CA GLU A 60 -30.13 16.45 -17.42
C GLU A 60 -31.50 17.08 -17.08
N THR A 61 -31.87 18.15 -17.78
CA THR A 61 -33.21 18.74 -17.71
C THR A 61 -33.98 18.49 -19.00
N LEU A 62 -35.28 18.85 -19.00
CA LEU A 62 -36.16 18.68 -20.15
C LEU A 62 -35.54 19.30 -21.41
N GLY A 63 -35.56 18.54 -22.50
CA GLY A 63 -34.92 18.93 -23.76
C GLY A 63 -33.49 18.39 -23.93
N GLY A 64 -33.00 17.54 -23.01
CA GLY A 64 -31.67 16.94 -23.10
C GLY A 64 -30.54 17.94 -22.82
N ILE A 65 -30.84 18.99 -22.07
CA ILE A 65 -29.92 20.08 -21.76
C ILE A 65 -29.19 19.73 -20.47
N PHE A 66 -27.86 19.93 -20.46
CA PHE A 66 -27.06 19.83 -19.26
C PHE A 66 -27.14 21.12 -18.45
N THR A 67 -27.78 21.05 -17.30
CA THR A 67 -27.85 22.16 -16.36
C THR A 67 -26.76 22.00 -15.31
N ARG A 68 -25.72 22.84 -15.40
CA ARG A 68 -24.63 22.91 -14.43
C ARG A 68 -25.16 23.41 -13.09
N LEU A 69 -24.81 22.73 -12.00
CA LEU A 69 -25.31 23.04 -10.66
C LEU A 69 -24.23 23.46 -9.68
N ILE A 70 -22.97 23.09 -9.92
CA ILE A 70 -21.87 23.42 -9.02
C ILE A 70 -20.95 24.45 -9.66
N GLY A 71 -21.07 25.69 -9.20
CA GLY A 71 -19.99 26.68 -9.09
C GLY A 71 -19.81 27.04 -7.62
N ARG A 72 -18.61 27.47 -7.19
CA ARG A 72 -18.33 27.78 -5.78
C ARG A 72 -19.40 28.71 -5.16
N ASN A 73 -19.97 28.34 -4.01
CA ASN A 73 -20.96 29.14 -3.25
C ASN A 73 -22.28 29.50 -3.96
N THR A 74 -22.82 28.63 -4.84
CA THR A 74 -24.05 28.95 -5.60
C THR A 74 -25.30 28.35 -4.95
N THR A 75 -26.38 29.14 -4.85
CA THR A 75 -27.72 28.65 -4.48
C THR A 75 -28.24 27.71 -5.56
N ILE A 76 -28.63 26.50 -5.16
CA ILE A 76 -29.07 25.46 -6.10
C ILE A 76 -30.49 25.78 -6.61
N PRO A 77 -30.77 25.71 -7.93
CA PRO A 77 -32.11 25.90 -8.45
C PRO A 77 -33.06 24.79 -7.97
N VAL A 78 -34.29 25.18 -7.65
CA VAL A 78 -35.38 24.24 -7.36
C VAL A 78 -35.95 23.74 -8.69
N PHE A 79 -36.05 22.42 -8.84
CA PHE A 79 -36.62 21.77 -10.02
C PHE A 79 -38.10 21.46 -9.82
N SER A 80 -38.81 21.21 -10.92
CA SER A 80 -40.23 20.84 -10.90
C SER A 80 -40.56 19.79 -11.95
N THR A 81 -41.78 19.24 -11.90
CA THR A 81 -42.25 18.24 -12.86
C THR A 81 -42.40 18.80 -14.27
N ALA A 82 -42.08 17.95 -15.25
CA ALA A 82 -42.14 18.26 -16.67
C ALA A 82 -43.53 18.05 -17.29
N ALA A 83 -44.38 17.23 -16.65
CA ALA A 83 -45.70 16.87 -17.13
C ALA A 83 -46.75 16.90 -16.01
N ASP A 84 -48.02 17.07 -16.40
CA ASP A 84 -49.15 17.04 -15.49
C ASP A 84 -49.33 15.63 -14.90
N ASN A 85 -49.66 15.55 -13.61
CA ASN A 85 -49.88 14.31 -12.86
C ASN A 85 -48.66 13.36 -12.84
N GLN A 86 -47.45 13.91 -13.02
CA GLN A 86 -46.21 13.14 -12.93
C GLN A 86 -45.95 12.68 -11.49
N THR A 87 -45.92 11.36 -11.26
CA THR A 87 -45.74 10.74 -9.93
C THR A 87 -44.30 10.31 -9.63
N GLN A 88 -43.42 10.40 -10.63
CA GLN A 88 -41.97 10.14 -10.50
C GLN A 88 -41.15 11.12 -11.33
N VAL A 89 -39.97 11.51 -10.83
CA VAL A 89 -39.01 12.34 -11.57
C VAL A 89 -37.67 11.63 -11.63
N GLY A 90 -37.21 11.33 -12.85
CA GLY A 90 -35.91 10.75 -13.10
C GLY A 90 -34.83 11.83 -13.14
N ILE A 91 -33.77 11.63 -12.36
CA ILE A 91 -32.65 12.56 -12.22
C ILE A 91 -31.41 11.85 -12.74
N LYS A 92 -30.88 12.36 -13.86
CA LYS A 92 -29.59 11.90 -14.38
C LYS A 92 -28.51 12.89 -13.99
N VAL A 93 -27.47 12.39 -13.34
CA VAL A 93 -26.32 13.18 -12.88
C VAL A 93 -25.18 13.03 -13.87
N LEU A 94 -24.65 14.15 -14.34
CA LEU A 94 -23.58 14.17 -15.34
C LEU A 94 -22.42 15.08 -14.91
N GLN A 95 -21.25 14.78 -15.48
CA GLN A 95 -20.03 15.55 -15.32
C GLN A 95 -19.50 15.98 -16.69
N GLY A 96 -19.20 17.27 -16.84
CA GLY A 96 -18.58 17.80 -18.04
C GLY A 96 -18.91 19.26 -18.32
N GLU A 97 -18.36 19.78 -19.42
CA GLU A 97 -18.43 21.20 -19.77
C GLU A 97 -19.33 21.49 -20.98
N ARG A 98 -20.02 20.48 -21.53
CA ARG A 98 -20.81 20.62 -22.76
C ARG A 98 -22.26 20.98 -22.45
N GLU A 99 -22.94 21.68 -23.35
CA GLU A 99 -24.30 22.16 -23.12
C GLU A 99 -25.38 21.07 -23.24
N MET A 100 -25.14 20.04 -24.06
CA MET A 100 -26.05 18.91 -24.24
C MET A 100 -25.69 17.79 -23.27
N ALA A 101 -26.70 17.19 -22.61
CA ALA A 101 -26.49 16.11 -21.66
C ALA A 101 -25.84 14.87 -22.32
N SER A 102 -26.21 14.55 -23.56
CA SER A 102 -25.63 13.43 -24.33
C SER A 102 -24.11 13.50 -24.50
N ASP A 103 -23.54 14.71 -24.44
CA ASP A 103 -22.14 14.97 -24.73
C ASP A 103 -21.28 15.05 -23.46
N ASN A 104 -21.88 14.82 -22.29
CA ASN A 104 -21.22 14.79 -20.99
C ASN A 104 -21.19 13.37 -20.42
N LYS A 105 -20.33 13.14 -19.43
CA LYS A 105 -20.20 11.82 -18.80
C LYS A 105 -21.37 11.60 -17.84
N LEU A 106 -22.23 10.62 -18.13
CA LEU A 106 -23.21 10.13 -17.17
C LEU A 106 -22.48 9.48 -16.00
N LEU A 107 -22.79 9.95 -14.79
CA LEU A 107 -22.25 9.44 -13.53
C LEU A 107 -23.21 8.45 -12.87
N GLY A 108 -24.52 8.72 -12.94
CA GLY A 108 -25.56 7.87 -12.40
C GLY A 108 -26.95 8.44 -12.65
N GLU A 109 -27.97 7.63 -12.44
CA GLU A 109 -29.37 8.04 -12.53
C GLU A 109 -30.18 7.41 -11.40
N PHE A 110 -31.20 8.12 -10.94
CA PHE A 110 -32.13 7.64 -9.92
C PHE A 110 -33.49 8.31 -10.07
N ASP A 111 -34.54 7.63 -9.62
CA ASP A 111 -35.91 8.12 -9.69
C ASP A 111 -36.42 8.54 -8.31
N LEU A 112 -36.90 9.79 -8.20
CA LEU A 112 -37.69 10.23 -7.06
C LEU A 112 -39.15 9.79 -7.27
N VAL A 113 -39.56 8.73 -6.57
CA VAL A 113 -40.91 8.15 -6.68
C VAL A 113 -41.85 8.66 -5.59
N GLY A 114 -43.16 8.66 -5.91
CA GLY A 114 -44.21 8.91 -4.93
C GLY A 114 -44.56 10.38 -4.75
N ILE A 115 -44.37 11.18 -5.80
CA ILE A 115 -44.82 12.57 -5.89
C ILE A 115 -46.35 12.58 -6.09
N PRO A 116 -47.12 13.37 -5.33
CA PRO A 116 -48.56 13.48 -5.52
C PRO A 116 -48.91 14.02 -6.93
N PRO A 117 -49.99 13.52 -7.57
CA PRO A 117 -50.44 14.07 -8.85
C PRO A 117 -50.76 15.56 -8.72
N ALA A 118 -50.03 16.38 -9.48
CA ALA A 118 -50.20 17.83 -9.51
C ALA A 118 -49.98 18.35 -10.93
N PRO A 119 -50.53 19.53 -11.28
CA PRO A 119 -50.16 20.23 -12.50
C PRO A 119 -48.64 20.41 -12.62
N ARG A 120 -48.12 20.38 -13.85
CA ARG A 120 -46.71 20.64 -14.14
C ARG A 120 -46.25 21.95 -13.48
N GLY A 121 -45.03 21.97 -12.97
CA GLY A 121 -44.48 23.18 -12.33
C GLY A 121 -44.88 23.38 -10.86
N MET A 122 -45.84 22.60 -10.31
CA MET A 122 -46.28 22.75 -8.92
C MET A 122 -45.37 22.00 -7.91
N PRO A 123 -44.97 20.73 -8.13
CA PRO A 123 -44.06 20.05 -7.21
C PRO A 123 -42.70 20.74 -7.17
N GLN A 124 -42.14 20.92 -5.97
CA GLN A 124 -40.84 21.57 -5.79
C GLN A 124 -39.82 20.53 -5.33
N ILE A 125 -38.94 20.15 -6.24
CA ILE A 125 -37.91 19.14 -6.02
C ILE A 125 -36.59 19.86 -5.80
N GLU A 126 -36.06 19.73 -4.59
CA GLU A 126 -34.76 20.24 -4.21
C GLU A 126 -33.72 19.14 -4.42
N VAL A 127 -32.78 19.38 -5.34
CA VAL A 127 -31.66 18.47 -5.57
C VAL A 127 -30.45 19.04 -4.86
N THR A 128 -29.78 18.25 -4.02
CA THR A 128 -28.57 18.64 -3.29
C THR A 128 -27.41 17.80 -3.79
N PHE A 129 -26.28 18.47 -4.01
CA PHE A 129 -25.00 17.84 -4.33
C PHE A 129 -24.08 18.01 -3.13
N ASP A 130 -23.67 16.90 -2.53
CA ASP A 130 -22.67 16.86 -1.50
C ASP A 130 -21.41 16.19 -2.05
N ILE A 131 -20.25 16.79 -1.80
CA ILE A 131 -18.96 16.30 -2.27
C ILE A 131 -18.04 16.21 -1.07
N ASP A 132 -17.60 15.00 -0.78
CA ASP A 132 -16.69 14.77 0.34
C ASP A 132 -15.23 15.11 -0.04
N ALA A 133 -14.35 15.10 0.97
CA ALA A 133 -12.92 15.33 0.79
C ALA A 133 -12.22 14.26 -0.08
N ASN A 134 -12.87 13.13 -0.34
CA ASN A 134 -12.37 12.04 -1.19
C ASN A 134 -12.88 12.17 -2.63
N GLY A 135 -13.72 13.16 -2.94
CA GLY A 135 -14.35 13.34 -4.24
C GLY A 135 -15.52 12.38 -4.53
N ILE A 136 -16.09 11.74 -3.50
CA ILE A 136 -17.35 10.98 -3.60
C ILE A 136 -18.49 11.99 -3.67
N VAL A 137 -19.31 11.88 -4.71
CA VAL A 137 -20.44 12.78 -4.93
C VAL A 137 -21.71 12.08 -4.49
N THR A 138 -22.37 12.62 -3.47
CA THR A 138 -23.72 12.20 -3.06
C THR A 138 -24.72 13.18 -3.63
N VAL A 139 -25.68 12.68 -4.40
CA VAL A 139 -26.77 13.49 -4.94
C VAL A 139 -28.06 13.05 -4.30
N SER A 140 -28.72 13.95 -3.58
CA SER A 140 -30.04 13.71 -3.01
C SER A 140 -31.09 14.58 -3.68
N ALA A 141 -32.31 14.09 -3.74
CA ALA A 141 -33.46 14.82 -4.25
C ALA A 141 -34.63 14.68 -3.29
N LYS A 142 -35.19 15.81 -2.89
CA LYS A 142 -36.26 15.90 -1.90
C LYS A 142 -37.43 16.71 -2.45
N ASP A 143 -38.63 16.14 -2.38
CA ASP A 143 -39.86 16.90 -2.62
C ASP A 143 -40.19 17.75 -1.39
N LYS A 144 -40.27 19.08 -1.54
CA LYS A 144 -40.60 20.00 -0.45
C LYS A 144 -42.00 19.83 0.10
N ALA A 145 -42.95 19.34 -0.70
CA ALA A 145 -44.33 19.17 -0.25
C ALA A 145 -44.51 17.91 0.62
N THR A 146 -43.90 16.80 0.23
CA THR A 146 -44.07 15.51 0.93
C THR A 146 -42.89 15.13 1.84
N ALA A 147 -41.78 15.88 1.77
CA ALA A 147 -40.51 15.57 2.41
C ALA A 147 -39.92 14.18 2.03
N LYS A 148 -40.46 13.52 1.00
CA LYS A 148 -39.89 12.29 0.47
C LYS A 148 -38.57 12.60 -0.20
N GLU A 149 -37.58 11.75 0.08
CA GLU A 149 -36.22 11.89 -0.40
C GLU A 149 -35.76 10.59 -1.05
N GLN A 150 -34.97 10.71 -2.11
CA GLN A 150 -34.19 9.65 -2.72
C GLN A 150 -32.79 10.18 -2.98
N GLN A 151 -31.79 9.32 -2.86
CA GLN A 151 -30.40 9.71 -3.07
C GLN A 151 -29.62 8.62 -3.78
N ILE A 152 -28.57 9.02 -4.46
CA ILE A 152 -27.57 8.14 -5.05
C ILE A 152 -26.18 8.58 -4.57
N THR A 153 -25.36 7.60 -4.18
CA THR A 153 -23.95 7.83 -3.92
C THR A 153 -23.17 7.40 -5.15
N ILE A 154 -22.57 8.38 -5.82
CA ILE A 154 -21.78 8.17 -7.02
C ILE A 154 -20.33 8.04 -6.59
N ARG A 155 -19.86 6.78 -6.55
CA ARG A 155 -18.44 6.48 -6.51
C ARG A 155 -17.90 6.61 -7.94
N SER A 156 -16.69 7.14 -8.12
CA SER A 156 -16.06 7.20 -9.45
C SER A 156 -16.12 5.80 -10.08
N SER A 157 -16.91 5.68 -11.16
CA SER A 157 -17.39 4.43 -11.76
C SER A 157 -16.33 3.58 -12.46
N GLY A 158 -15.05 3.79 -12.11
CA GLY A 158 -13.92 2.95 -12.49
C GLY A 158 -13.37 2.09 -11.35
N GLY A 159 -14.03 2.07 -10.19
CA GLY A 159 -13.62 1.27 -9.03
C GLY A 159 -14.15 -0.16 -9.05
N LEU A 160 -13.42 -1.06 -8.39
CA LEU A 160 -13.81 -2.44 -8.12
C LEU A 160 -15.05 -2.50 -7.23
N SER A 161 -15.89 -3.52 -7.42
CA SER A 161 -16.98 -3.82 -6.48
C SER A 161 -16.44 -4.28 -5.12
N GLU A 162 -17.24 -4.19 -4.06
CA GLU A 162 -16.84 -4.65 -2.72
C GLU A 162 -16.43 -6.14 -2.73
N ASP A 163 -17.14 -6.98 -3.49
CA ASP A 163 -16.79 -8.40 -3.68
C ASP A 163 -15.43 -8.58 -4.38
N GLU A 164 -15.12 -7.76 -5.38
CA GLU A 164 -13.83 -7.77 -6.07
C GLU A 164 -12.70 -7.29 -5.15
N ILE A 165 -12.95 -6.27 -4.33
CA ILE A 165 -12.00 -5.77 -3.34
C ILE A 165 -11.67 -6.88 -2.33
N GLU A 166 -12.68 -7.52 -1.74
CA GLU A 166 -12.47 -8.61 -0.77
C GLU A 166 -11.74 -9.80 -1.36
N LYS A 167 -12.00 -10.12 -2.63
CA LYS A 167 -11.26 -11.17 -3.35
C LYS A 167 -9.79 -10.79 -3.51
N MET A 168 -9.49 -9.58 -3.96
CA MET A 168 -8.13 -9.11 -4.16
C MET A 168 -7.34 -9.00 -2.84
N VAL A 169 -8.00 -8.61 -1.74
CA VAL A 169 -7.38 -8.59 -0.41
C VAL A 169 -6.99 -10.01 0.02
N ARG A 170 -7.90 -10.98 -0.11
CA ARG A 170 -7.60 -12.39 0.22
C ARG A 170 -6.49 -12.97 -0.64
N GLU A 171 -6.47 -12.66 -1.93
CA GLU A 171 -5.40 -13.08 -2.83
C GLU A 171 -4.05 -12.46 -2.42
N ALA A 172 -4.02 -11.16 -2.11
CA ALA A 172 -2.81 -10.48 -1.65
C ALA A 172 -2.26 -11.06 -0.34
N GLU A 173 -3.13 -11.40 0.63
CA GLU A 173 -2.74 -12.06 1.87
C GLU A 173 -2.13 -13.45 1.63
N GLN A 174 -2.72 -14.25 0.72
CA GLN A 174 -2.18 -15.55 0.33
C GLN A 174 -0.81 -15.44 -0.35
N PHE A 175 -0.63 -14.45 -1.22
CA PHE A 175 0.67 -14.20 -1.85
C PHE A 175 1.70 -13.73 -0.83
N ALA A 176 1.34 -12.85 0.11
CA ALA A 176 2.22 -12.41 1.19
C ALA A 176 2.72 -13.59 2.04
N GLN A 177 1.85 -14.56 2.34
CA GLN A 177 2.24 -15.79 3.05
C GLN A 177 3.23 -16.63 2.25
N LYS A 178 2.98 -16.86 0.96
CA LYS A 178 3.90 -17.58 0.07
C LYS A 178 5.24 -16.87 -0.07
N ASP A 179 5.24 -15.54 -0.14
CA ASP A 179 6.45 -14.74 -0.19
C ASP A 179 7.25 -14.84 1.11
N GLN A 180 6.58 -14.92 2.27
CA GLN A 180 7.22 -15.14 3.56
C GLN A 180 7.85 -16.55 3.65
N GLU A 181 7.16 -17.59 3.20
CA GLU A 181 7.71 -18.96 3.13
C GLU A 181 8.93 -19.02 2.20
N ARG A 182 8.83 -18.40 1.02
CA ARG A 182 9.93 -18.31 0.07
C ARG A 182 11.12 -17.55 0.64
N LYS A 183 10.87 -16.44 1.34
CA LYS A 183 11.90 -15.69 2.05
C LYS A 183 12.58 -16.55 3.10
N ALA A 184 11.82 -17.27 3.94
CA ALA A 184 12.38 -18.16 4.96
C ALA A 184 13.25 -19.27 4.35
N LEU A 185 12.83 -19.85 3.22
CA LEU A 185 13.63 -20.83 2.47
C LEU A 185 14.95 -20.22 1.98
N ILE A 186 14.89 -19.02 1.38
CA ILE A 186 16.09 -18.32 0.89
C ILE A 186 17.04 -17.99 2.04
N ASP A 187 16.53 -17.47 3.16
CA ASP A 187 17.32 -17.10 4.33
C ASP A 187 18.05 -18.33 4.89
N ILE A 188 17.40 -19.49 4.93
CA ILE A 188 18.00 -20.74 5.39
C ILE A 188 19.03 -21.27 4.40
N LYS A 189 18.79 -21.18 3.09
CA LYS A 189 19.80 -21.54 2.08
C LYS A 189 21.04 -20.64 2.19
N ASN A 190 20.87 -19.34 2.40
CA ASN A 190 21.98 -18.40 2.60
C ASN A 190 22.78 -18.72 3.88
N SER A 191 22.09 -19.05 4.97
CA SER A 191 22.72 -19.51 6.21
C SER A 191 23.52 -20.79 5.98
N ALA A 192 22.95 -21.76 5.26
CA ALA A 192 23.62 -23.00 4.92
C ALA A 192 24.85 -22.81 4.03
N ASP A 193 24.80 -21.95 3.02
CA ASP A 193 25.97 -21.61 2.19
C ASP A 193 27.09 -20.98 3.03
N THR A 194 26.72 -20.08 3.94
CA THR A 194 27.69 -19.43 4.86
C THR A 194 28.34 -20.46 5.79
N THR A 195 27.54 -21.37 6.35
CA THR A 195 28.03 -22.48 7.18
C THR A 195 28.94 -23.40 6.38
N ILE A 196 28.55 -23.84 5.18
CA ILE A 196 29.37 -24.69 4.33
C ILE A 196 30.74 -24.06 4.09
N TYR A 197 30.78 -22.78 3.72
CA TYR A 197 32.04 -22.08 3.50
C TYR A 197 32.93 -22.05 4.75
N SER A 198 32.33 -21.76 5.91
CA SER A 198 33.06 -21.75 7.19
C SER A 198 33.61 -23.14 7.55
N VAL A 199 32.78 -24.18 7.41
CA VAL A 199 33.14 -25.57 7.72
C VAL A 199 34.24 -26.07 6.79
N GLU A 200 34.13 -25.82 5.47
CA GLU A 200 35.16 -26.20 4.49
C GLU A 200 36.49 -25.48 4.78
N LYS A 201 36.45 -24.21 5.18
CA LYS A 201 37.65 -23.48 5.57
C LYS A 201 38.32 -24.09 6.80
N SER A 202 37.56 -24.32 7.88
CA SER A 202 38.09 -24.94 9.09
C SER A 202 38.61 -26.36 8.83
N LEU A 203 37.89 -27.16 8.04
CA LEU A 203 38.33 -28.50 7.68
C LEU A 203 39.68 -28.48 6.96
N ASN A 204 39.89 -27.55 6.01
CA ASN A 204 41.15 -27.41 5.30
C ASN A 204 42.31 -26.97 6.23
N GLU A 205 42.05 -26.09 7.20
CA GLU A 205 43.06 -25.61 8.16
C GLU A 205 43.49 -26.68 9.17
N TYR A 206 42.56 -27.55 9.60
CA TYR A 206 42.81 -28.55 10.65
C TYR A 206 42.94 -29.99 10.15
N ARG A 207 42.89 -30.22 8.82
CA ARG A 207 42.85 -31.55 8.21
C ARG A 207 43.97 -32.48 8.67
N GLU A 208 45.18 -31.95 8.82
CA GLU A 208 46.37 -32.72 9.24
C GLU A 208 46.42 -32.96 10.75
N LYS A 209 45.59 -32.27 11.54
CA LYS A 209 45.56 -32.30 13.01
C LYS A 209 44.40 -33.10 13.58
N ILE A 210 43.52 -33.62 12.74
CA ILE A 210 42.35 -34.42 13.13
C ILE A 210 42.42 -35.83 12.50
N PRO A 211 41.84 -36.85 13.15
CA PRO A 211 41.72 -38.19 12.58
C PRO A 211 40.97 -38.18 11.23
N SER A 212 41.37 -39.05 10.31
CA SER A 212 40.75 -39.19 8.98
C SER A 212 39.25 -39.48 9.05
N GLU A 213 38.81 -40.22 10.08
CA GLU A 213 37.40 -40.52 10.31
C GLU A 213 36.57 -39.25 10.60
N ILE A 214 37.11 -38.30 11.38
CA ILE A 214 36.44 -37.04 11.69
C ILE A 214 36.40 -36.12 10.47
N ALA A 215 37.51 -36.06 9.72
CA ALA A 215 37.56 -35.29 8.47
C ALA A 215 36.50 -35.78 7.47
N LYS A 216 36.37 -37.10 7.31
CA LYS A 216 35.40 -37.71 6.42
C LYS A 216 33.96 -37.47 6.86
N GLU A 217 33.68 -37.56 8.17
CA GLU A 217 32.35 -37.26 8.71
C GLU A 217 31.90 -35.82 8.42
N ILE A 218 32.83 -34.86 8.45
CA ILE A 218 32.56 -33.45 8.13
C ILE A 218 32.35 -33.24 6.62
N GLU A 219 33.16 -33.87 5.77
CA GLU A 219 33.00 -33.84 4.31
C GLU A 219 31.62 -34.40 3.89
N ASP A 220 31.22 -35.54 4.47
CA ASP A 220 29.93 -36.16 4.20
C ASP A 220 28.76 -35.27 4.67
N ALA A 221 28.87 -34.64 5.84
CA ALA A 221 27.84 -33.73 6.37
C ALA A 221 27.68 -32.46 5.50
N VAL A 222 28.78 -31.91 4.99
CA VAL A 222 28.76 -30.76 4.06
C VAL A 222 28.17 -31.15 2.70
N ALA A 223 28.50 -32.33 2.18
CA ALA A 223 27.95 -32.84 0.93
C ALA A 223 26.43 -33.07 1.03
N ASP A 224 25.96 -33.62 2.14
CA ASP A 224 24.54 -33.80 2.44
C ASP A 224 23.79 -32.47 2.54
N LEU A 225 24.37 -31.47 3.21
CA LEU A 225 23.79 -30.13 3.29
C LEU A 225 23.69 -29.46 1.92
N ARG A 226 24.75 -29.52 1.11
CA ARG A 226 24.73 -29.03 -0.28
C ARG A 226 23.64 -29.69 -1.12
N LYS A 227 23.43 -30.99 -0.94
CA LYS A 227 22.38 -31.73 -1.64
C LYS A 227 20.98 -31.30 -1.18
N ALA A 228 20.77 -31.13 0.11
CA ALA A 228 19.49 -30.67 0.68
C ALA A 228 19.12 -29.25 0.21
N MET A 229 20.10 -28.36 0.08
CA MET A 229 19.89 -26.99 -0.43
C MET A 229 19.42 -26.93 -1.90
N GLY A 230 19.65 -28.00 -2.66
CA GLY A 230 19.13 -28.15 -4.02
C GLY A 230 17.61 -28.37 -4.08
N GLY A 231 16.97 -28.70 -2.96
CA GLY A 231 15.52 -28.85 -2.83
C GLY A 231 14.85 -27.66 -2.13
N ASP A 232 13.55 -27.80 -1.87
CA ASP A 232 12.71 -26.74 -1.26
C ASP A 232 12.17 -27.14 0.13
N ASN A 233 12.72 -28.20 0.73
CA ASN A 233 12.32 -28.64 2.06
C ASN A 233 13.12 -27.92 3.14
N VAL A 234 12.48 -26.93 3.77
CA VAL A 234 13.05 -26.11 4.85
C VAL A 234 13.54 -26.96 6.03
N ASP A 235 12.76 -27.97 6.44
CA ASP A 235 13.08 -28.78 7.62
C ASP A 235 14.27 -29.71 7.36
N ASP A 236 14.38 -30.23 6.14
CA ASP A 236 15.54 -31.04 5.73
C ASP A 236 16.82 -30.20 5.71
N ILE A 237 16.76 -28.99 5.15
CA ILE A 237 17.92 -28.08 5.13
C ILE A 237 18.33 -27.70 6.55
N LYS A 238 17.37 -27.38 7.44
CA LYS A 238 17.66 -27.10 8.86
C LYS A 238 18.31 -28.30 9.57
N SER A 239 17.77 -29.50 9.37
CA SER A 239 18.31 -30.71 10.00
C SER A 239 19.75 -30.98 9.56
N LYS A 240 20.04 -30.83 8.26
CA LYS A 240 21.39 -30.98 7.71
C LYS A 240 22.34 -29.86 8.11
N LEU A 241 21.83 -28.62 8.26
CA LEU A 241 22.58 -27.49 8.79
C LEU A 241 23.06 -27.78 10.22
N ASP A 242 22.15 -28.25 11.09
CA ASP A 242 22.48 -28.61 12.46
C ASP A 242 23.47 -29.77 12.53
N ALA A 243 23.35 -30.74 11.62
CA ALA A 243 24.30 -31.86 11.51
C ALA A 243 25.71 -31.38 11.12
N ALA A 244 25.82 -30.47 10.14
CA ALA A 244 27.11 -29.89 9.74
C ALA A 244 27.76 -29.07 10.87
N ASN A 245 26.97 -28.27 11.59
CA ASN A 245 27.44 -27.52 12.76
C ASN A 245 27.92 -28.44 13.90
N LYS A 246 27.21 -29.55 14.16
CA LYS A 246 27.65 -30.56 15.14
C LYS A 246 28.92 -31.27 14.70
N ALA A 247 29.04 -31.60 13.41
CA ALA A 247 30.22 -32.27 12.86
C ALA A 247 31.47 -31.38 12.98
N VAL A 248 31.38 -30.09 12.64
CA VAL A 248 32.52 -29.17 12.76
C VAL A 248 32.92 -28.90 14.21
N SER A 249 31.98 -28.94 15.15
CA SER A 249 32.27 -28.76 16.58
C SER A 249 33.23 -29.82 17.13
N LYS A 250 33.24 -31.03 16.54
CA LYS A 250 34.19 -32.10 16.90
C LYS A 250 35.64 -31.72 16.64
N ILE A 251 35.92 -30.83 15.68
CA ILE A 251 37.27 -30.26 15.48
C ILE A 251 37.70 -29.50 16.75
N GLY A 252 36.82 -28.64 17.28
CA GLY A 252 37.08 -27.88 18.50
C GLY A 252 37.29 -28.76 19.73
N GLU A 253 36.49 -29.81 19.88
CA GLU A 253 36.62 -30.79 20.98
C GLU A 253 37.93 -31.57 20.91
N HIS A 254 38.36 -31.98 19.71
CA HIS A 254 39.61 -32.72 19.52
C HIS A 254 40.84 -31.82 19.74
N MET A 255 40.78 -30.57 19.28
CA MET A 255 41.85 -29.58 19.52
C MET A 255 41.98 -29.21 20.99
N SER A 256 40.86 -29.15 21.73
CA SER A 256 40.85 -28.86 23.18
C SER A 256 41.40 -30.03 24.01
N LYS A 257 41.09 -31.28 23.64
CA LYS A 257 41.65 -32.49 24.28
C LYS A 257 43.13 -32.72 23.98
N GLY A 258 43.64 -32.22 22.85
CA GLY A 258 45.06 -32.20 22.54
C GLY A 258 45.87 -31.16 23.34
N SER A 259 45.20 -30.21 24.00
CA SER A 259 45.83 -29.12 24.75
C SER A 259 45.80 -29.31 26.28
N SER A 260 45.28 -30.44 26.78
CA SER A 260 45.23 -30.76 28.22
C SER A 260 46.34 -31.74 28.68
N GLY A 261 47.48 -31.74 27.99
CA GLY A 261 48.63 -32.58 28.31
C GLY A 261 49.94 -31.79 28.38
N GLY A 262 50.10 -30.94 29.41
CA GLY A 262 51.41 -30.38 29.77
C GLY A 262 51.39 -29.08 30.58
N GLY A 263 51.60 -29.18 31.90
CA GLY A 263 52.40 -28.21 32.68
C GLY A 263 51.65 -27.24 33.61
N ASP A 264 51.81 -27.47 34.92
CA ASP A 264 51.47 -26.61 36.05
C ASP A 264 52.12 -25.21 36.04
N GLY A 265 51.37 -24.23 36.55
CA GLY A 265 51.86 -23.25 37.53
C GLY A 265 52.24 -21.83 37.04
N ALA A 266 51.42 -20.83 37.35
CA ALA A 266 51.83 -19.62 38.10
C ALA A 266 50.69 -18.59 38.22
N SER A 267 50.56 -18.01 39.41
CA SER A 267 49.65 -16.92 39.75
C SER A 267 50.09 -15.58 39.17
N GLY A 268 49.14 -14.65 38.96
CA GLY A 268 49.43 -13.22 38.80
C GLY A 268 48.30 -12.47 38.09
N GLY A 269 47.65 -11.54 38.79
CA GLY A 269 46.43 -10.84 38.38
C GLY A 269 46.61 -9.66 37.42
N GLY A 270 45.48 -9.02 37.06
CA GLY A 270 45.47 -7.73 36.36
C GLY A 270 44.20 -7.42 35.55
N SER A 271 43.28 -6.69 36.18
CA SER A 271 42.34 -5.64 35.70
C SER A 271 41.90 -5.51 34.22
N GLN A 272 40.58 -5.26 34.09
CA GLN A 272 39.86 -4.31 33.18
C GLN A 272 39.61 -4.64 31.70
N GLY A 273 38.30 -4.78 31.37
CA GLY A 273 37.57 -3.69 30.70
C GLY A 273 36.96 -3.96 29.31
N GLY A 274 35.62 -3.87 29.23
CA GLY A 274 34.81 -3.60 28.01
C GLY A 274 34.58 -4.82 27.11
N ASP A 275 33.41 -5.10 26.53
CA ASP A 275 32.28 -4.25 26.17
C ASP A 275 31.05 -5.17 25.99
N GLN A 276 29.95 -4.89 26.71
CA GLN A 276 28.67 -5.56 26.53
C GLN A 276 27.87 -4.76 25.51
N THR A 277 27.77 -5.28 24.29
CA THR A 277 26.79 -4.80 23.30
C THR A 277 25.37 -5.20 23.75
N PRO A 278 24.43 -4.25 23.85
CA PRO A 278 23.06 -4.53 24.29
C PRO A 278 22.25 -5.21 23.17
N GLU A 279 21.62 -6.34 23.50
CA GLU A 279 20.56 -6.94 22.69
C GLU A 279 19.34 -6.00 22.69
N ALA A 280 18.87 -5.65 21.49
CA ALA A 280 17.64 -4.90 21.30
C ALA A 280 16.46 -5.88 21.32
N ASP A 281 15.68 -5.83 22.40
CA ASP A 281 14.37 -6.46 22.51
C ASP A 281 13.41 -5.85 21.47
N TYR A 282 12.84 -6.70 20.61
CA TYR A 282 11.72 -6.35 19.76
C TYR A 282 10.42 -6.56 20.53
N GLU A 283 9.72 -5.46 20.83
CA GLU A 283 8.39 -5.47 21.43
C GLU A 283 7.34 -5.60 20.30
N GLU A 284 6.68 -6.77 20.22
CA GLU A 284 5.52 -6.98 19.35
C GLU A 284 4.34 -6.13 19.82
N VAL A 285 4.00 -5.09 19.06
CA VAL A 285 2.73 -4.37 19.23
C VAL A 285 1.59 -5.25 18.72
N LYS A 286 0.86 -5.88 19.64
CA LYS A 286 -0.38 -6.59 19.33
C LYS A 286 -1.48 -5.59 18.96
N LYS A 287 -2.19 -5.92 17.87
CA LYS A 287 -3.45 -5.32 17.41
C LYS A 287 -4.52 -5.29 18.50
#